data_AF-A0A2E0XBR5-F1
#
_entry.id   AF-A0A2E0XBR5-F1
#
_cell.length_a   1.000
_cell.length_b   1.000
_cell.length_c   1.000
_cell.angle_alpha   90.00
_cell.angle_beta   90.00
_cell.angle_gamma   90.00
#
_symmetry.space_group_name_H-M   'P 1'
#
loop_
_entity.id
_entity.type
_entity.pdbx_description
1 polymer ?
#
loop_
_entity_poly.entity_id
_entity_poly.type
_entity_poly.pdbx_seq_one_letter_code
_entity_poly.pdbx_strand_id
1 'polypeptide(L)'
;MLLLGGCSDGPSADVIEGRQAAEAALTAGNQAFEAGNFDAALAELSNAVESGFLNADLYSGGAVKLAVVQAAKGDFAAADALLDDLERGAPNMDEVLAARSFVLRKLGKRNEAKAAWVEARRINPAVKEF
;
A
#
# COMPACT_ATOMS: atom_id res chain seq x y z
N MET A 1 -27.16 -45.03 -2.95
CA MET A 1 -26.15 -44.81 -1.88
C MET A 1 -25.56 -43.44 -2.13
N LEU A 2 -25.85 -42.47 -1.27
CA LEU A 2 -25.55 -41.05 -1.48
C LEU A 2 -24.03 -40.78 -1.47
N LEU A 3 -23.58 -39.97 -2.43
CA LEU A 3 -22.31 -39.25 -2.44
C LEU A 3 -22.45 -38.00 -1.56
N LEU A 4 -21.64 -37.90 -0.51
CA LEU A 4 -21.32 -36.65 0.19
C LEU A 4 -19.78 -36.66 0.26
N GLY A 5 -19.01 -35.83 -0.46
CA GLY A 5 -19.25 -34.43 -0.78
C GLY A 5 -18.64 -33.57 0.33
N GLY A 6 -17.32 -33.43 0.33
CA GLY A 6 -16.60 -32.68 1.36
C GLY A 6 -15.11 -32.56 1.06
N CYS A 7 -14.75 -31.92 -0.05
CA CYS A 7 -13.38 -31.44 -0.25
C CYS A 7 -13.21 -30.15 0.56
N SER A 8 -12.66 -30.25 1.76
CA SER A 8 -11.97 -29.13 2.39
C SER A 8 -10.51 -29.15 1.93
N ASP A 9 -10.27 -28.90 0.65
CA ASP A 9 -8.91 -28.71 0.17
C ASP A 9 -8.50 -27.29 0.57
N GLY A 10 -7.56 -27.21 1.51
CA GLY A 10 -6.91 -25.95 1.87
C GLY A 10 -6.22 -25.32 0.65
N PRO A 11 -5.71 -24.08 0.80
CA PRO A 11 -4.95 -23.44 -0.27
C PRO A 11 -3.80 -24.34 -0.75
N SER A 12 -3.57 -24.37 -2.06
CA SER A 12 -2.46 -25.13 -2.64
C SER A 12 -1.11 -24.63 -2.11
N ALA A 13 -0.08 -25.49 -2.18
CA ALA A 13 1.28 -25.12 -1.78
C ALA A 13 1.74 -23.81 -2.45
N ASP A 14 1.47 -23.66 -3.76
CA ASP A 14 1.81 -22.45 -4.52
C ASP A 14 1.15 -21.18 -3.96
N VAL A 15 -0.10 -21.27 -3.48
CA VAL A 15 -0.80 -20.13 -2.86
C VAL A 15 -0.21 -19.79 -1.50
N ILE A 16 0.20 -20.80 -0.73
CA ILE A 16 0.86 -20.59 0.57
C ILE A 16 2.23 -19.94 0.35
N GLU A 17 3.03 -20.47 -0.57
CA GLU A 17 4.35 -19.95 -0.91
C GLU A 17 4.26 -18.53 -1.47
N GLY A 18 3.29 -18.26 -2.37
CA GLY A 18 3.03 -16.93 -2.91
C GLY A 18 2.69 -15.90 -1.83
N ARG A 19 1.84 -16.27 -0.85
CA ARG A 19 1.53 -15.41 0.30
C ARG A 19 2.75 -15.14 1.17
N GLN A 20 3.52 -16.18 1.50
CA GLN A 20 4.73 -16.03 2.31
C GLN A 20 5.77 -15.14 1.62
N ALA A 21 5.96 -15.30 0.31
CA ALA A 21 6.87 -14.47 -0.47
C ALA A 21 6.40 -13.01 -0.52
N ALA A 22 5.11 -12.76 -0.76
CA ALA A 22 4.55 -11.42 -0.79
C ALA A 22 4.64 -10.71 0.57
N GLU A 23 4.37 -11.40 1.67
CA GLU A 23 4.50 -10.85 3.02
C GLU A 23 5.96 -10.59 3.41
N ALA A 24 6.89 -11.46 2.98
CA ALA A 24 8.32 -11.26 3.16
C ALA A 24 8.82 -10.03 2.40
N ALA A 25 8.43 -9.90 1.12
CA ALA A 25 8.72 -8.73 0.30
C ALA A 25 8.12 -7.45 0.94
N LEU A 26 6.87 -7.50 1.40
CA LEU A 26 6.25 -6.37 2.10
C LEU A 26 7.03 -5.97 3.35
N THR A 27 7.49 -6.95 4.13
CA THR A 27 8.30 -6.71 5.33
C THR A 27 9.64 -6.06 4.99
N ALA A 28 10.35 -6.57 3.97
CA ALA A 28 11.61 -6.02 3.52
C ALA A 28 11.43 -4.60 2.95
N GLY A 29 10.40 -4.38 2.15
CA GLY A 29 10.04 -3.07 1.61
C GLY A 29 9.70 -2.05 2.69
N ASN A 30 8.97 -2.47 3.72
CA ASN A 30 8.71 -1.64 4.89
C ASN A 30 9.99 -1.26 5.63
N GLN A 31 10.89 -2.21 5.88
CA GLN A 31 12.16 -1.92 6.55
C GLN A 31 13.03 -0.95 5.73
N ALA A 32 13.09 -1.13 4.41
CA ALA A 32 13.80 -0.23 3.52
C ALA A 32 13.18 1.18 3.49
N PHE A 33 11.85 1.27 3.51
CA PHE A 33 11.11 2.53 3.58
C PHE A 33 11.46 3.31 4.86
N GLU A 34 11.38 2.67 6.03
CA GLU A 34 11.71 3.29 7.31
C GLU A 34 13.19 3.70 7.40
N ALA A 35 14.07 2.97 6.70
CA ALA A 35 15.48 3.32 6.58
C ALA A 35 15.77 4.46 5.57
N GLY A 36 14.75 4.95 4.85
CA GLY A 36 14.90 5.94 3.78
C GLY A 36 15.58 5.40 2.52
N ASN A 37 15.78 4.08 2.41
CA ASN A 37 16.33 3.44 1.22
C ASN A 37 15.22 3.23 0.19
N PHE A 38 14.87 4.30 -0.53
CA PHE A 38 13.77 4.31 -1.48
C PHE A 38 14.00 3.42 -2.72
N ASP A 39 15.24 3.08 -3.07
CA ASP A 39 15.51 2.15 -4.17
C ASP A 39 15.12 0.71 -3.78
N ALA A 40 15.57 0.26 -2.60
CA ALA A 40 15.19 -1.05 -2.09
C ALA A 40 13.70 -1.12 -1.73
N ALA A 41 13.15 -0.04 -1.15
CA ALA A 41 11.73 0.03 -0.82
C ALA A 41 10.87 -0.07 -2.08
N LEU A 42 11.24 0.62 -3.17
CA LEU A 42 10.52 0.54 -4.44
C LEU A 42 10.47 -0.90 -4.94
N ALA A 43 11.63 -1.58 -4.98
CA ALA A 43 11.72 -2.94 -5.49
C ALA A 43 10.85 -3.91 -4.69
N GLU A 44 11.01 -3.93 -3.36
CA GLU A 44 10.33 -4.91 -2.50
C GLU A 44 8.83 -4.60 -2.33
N LEU A 45 8.44 -3.33 -2.21
CA LEU A 45 7.03 -2.96 -2.14
C LEU A 45 6.30 -3.23 -3.46
N SER A 46 6.93 -2.97 -4.61
CA SER A 46 6.33 -3.29 -5.92
C SER A 46 6.13 -4.79 -6.06
N ASN A 47 7.16 -5.59 -5.73
CA ASN A 47 7.05 -7.06 -5.74
C ASN A 47 5.88 -7.54 -4.87
N ALA A 48 5.73 -6.99 -3.66
CA ALA A 48 4.66 -7.39 -2.76
C ALA A 48 3.27 -6.99 -3.28
N VAL A 49 3.09 -5.73 -3.69
CA VAL A 49 1.80 -5.16 -4.13
C VAL A 49 1.33 -5.80 -5.44
N GLU A 50 2.25 -6.03 -6.39
CA GLU A 50 1.93 -6.61 -7.71
C GLU A 50 1.70 -8.12 -7.67
N SER A 51 2.13 -8.80 -6.60
CA SER A 51 2.02 -10.26 -6.48
C SER A 51 0.58 -10.79 -6.49
N GLY A 52 -0.39 -9.98 -6.05
CA GLY A 52 -1.78 -10.38 -5.88
C GLY A 52 -2.05 -11.33 -4.70
N PHE A 53 -1.04 -11.64 -3.87
CA PHE A 53 -1.20 -12.56 -2.73
C PHE A 53 -1.48 -11.87 -1.39
N LEU A 54 -1.33 -10.55 -1.31
CA LEU A 54 -1.63 -9.80 -0.09
C LEU A 54 -3.14 -9.77 0.19
N ASN A 55 -3.51 -9.84 1.46
CA ASN A 55 -4.87 -9.49 1.88
C ASN A 55 -5.09 -7.96 1.78
N ALA A 56 -6.34 -7.52 1.90
CA ALA A 56 -6.71 -6.13 1.67
C ALA A 56 -5.97 -5.12 2.57
N ASP A 57 -5.80 -5.44 3.87
CA ASP A 57 -5.13 -4.57 4.83
C ASP A 57 -3.62 -4.45 4.53
N LEU A 58 -2.97 -5.57 4.20
CA LEU A 58 -1.56 -5.58 3.83
C LEU A 58 -1.31 -4.91 2.48
N TYR A 59 -2.20 -5.16 1.50
CA TYR A 59 -2.16 -4.50 0.20
C TYR A 59 -2.24 -2.99 0.35
N SER A 60 -3.23 -2.49 1.10
CA SER A 60 -3.44 -1.06 1.20
C SER A 60 -2.30 -0.36 1.95
N GLY A 61 -1.78 -0.96 3.03
CA GLY A 61 -0.60 -0.44 3.73
C GLY A 61 0.67 -0.45 2.88
N GLY A 62 0.90 -1.51 2.09
CA GLY A 62 2.02 -1.61 1.16
C GLY A 62 1.93 -0.60 0.01
N ALA A 63 0.74 -0.47 -0.58
CA ALA A 63 0.48 0.43 -1.69
C ALA A 63 0.59 1.91 -1.27
N VAL A 64 0.14 2.29 -0.08
CA VAL A 64 0.36 3.64 0.47
C VAL A 64 1.85 4.00 0.49
N LYS A 65 2.70 3.12 1.03
CA LYS A 65 4.15 3.35 1.10
C LYS A 65 4.78 3.35 -0.30
N LEU A 66 4.32 2.47 -1.19
CA LEU A 66 4.78 2.44 -2.57
C LEU A 66 4.50 3.76 -3.29
N ALA A 67 3.30 4.33 -3.13
CA ALA A 67 2.97 5.64 -3.70
C ALA A 67 3.89 6.76 -3.16
N VAL A 68 4.18 6.75 -1.85
CA VAL A 68 5.12 7.69 -1.23
C VAL A 68 6.52 7.55 -1.83
N VAL A 69 7.01 6.32 -1.98
CA VAL A 69 8.32 6.04 -2.59
C VAL A 69 8.38 6.51 -4.04
N GLN A 70 7.36 6.19 -4.83
CA GLN A 70 7.24 6.63 -6.23
C GLN A 70 7.29 8.15 -6.33
N ALA A 71 6.50 8.86 -5.53
CA ALA A 71 6.51 10.33 -5.50
C ALA A 71 7.83 10.91 -4.96
N ALA A 72 8.48 10.27 -3.99
CA ALA A 72 9.80 10.67 -3.51
C ALA A 72 10.86 10.57 -4.62
N LYS A 73 10.70 9.60 -5.54
CA LYS A 73 11.53 9.42 -6.73
C LYS A 73 11.09 10.23 -7.96
N GLY A 74 10.00 11.00 -7.83
CA GLY A 74 9.47 11.86 -8.89
C GLY A 74 8.50 11.17 -9.86
N ASP A 75 8.15 9.91 -9.62
CA ASP A 75 7.12 9.21 -10.38
C ASP A 75 5.73 9.50 -9.80
N PHE A 76 5.25 10.72 -10.06
CA PHE A 76 3.96 11.17 -9.56
C PHE A 76 2.78 10.49 -10.25
N ALA A 77 2.95 10.04 -11.50
CA ALA A 77 1.89 9.39 -12.24
C ALA A 77 1.56 8.01 -11.66
N ALA A 78 2.58 7.21 -11.35
CA ALA A 78 2.38 5.93 -10.67
C ALA A 78 1.80 6.11 -9.26
N ALA A 79 2.31 7.10 -8.52
CA ALA A 79 1.82 7.41 -7.18
C ALA A 79 0.34 7.82 -7.19
N ASP A 80 -0.05 8.71 -8.09
CA ASP A 80 -1.45 9.17 -8.21
C ASP A 80 -2.38 8.02 -8.63
N ALA A 81 -1.97 7.17 -9.58
CA ALA A 81 -2.78 6.02 -10.00
C ALA A 81 -3.04 5.03 -8.86
N LEU A 82 -2.02 4.78 -8.03
CA LEU A 82 -2.14 3.88 -6.89
C LEU A 82 -3.06 4.47 -5.81
N LEU A 83 -2.93 5.77 -5.52
CA LEU A 83 -3.79 6.45 -4.57
C LEU A 83 -5.24 6.56 -5.07
N ASP A 84 -5.46 6.78 -6.37
CA ASP A 84 -6.79 6.78 -6.98
C ASP A 84 -7.50 5.43 -6.83
N ASP A 85 -6.75 4.32 -6.89
CA ASP A 85 -7.30 3.00 -6.65
C ASP A 85 -7.65 2.80 -5.17
N LEU A 86 -6.74 3.18 -4.25
CA LEU A 86 -6.95 3.07 -2.82
C LEU A 86 -8.11 3.92 -2.31
N GLU A 87 -8.30 5.13 -2.83
CA GLU A 87 -9.39 6.02 -2.42
C GLU A 87 -10.79 5.46 -2.74
N ARG A 88 -10.90 4.41 -3.56
CA ARG A 88 -12.19 3.75 -3.86
C ARG A 88 -12.72 2.90 -2.70
N GLY A 89 -11.89 2.55 -1.71
CA GLY A 89 -12.36 1.75 -0.58
C GLY A 89 -11.30 1.12 0.32
N ALA A 90 -10.08 1.64 0.35
CA ALA A 90 -9.03 1.13 1.24
C ALA A 90 -9.45 1.22 2.72
N PRO A 91 -9.11 0.20 3.54
CA PRO A 91 -9.45 0.18 4.97
C PRO A 91 -8.70 1.25 5.79
N ASN A 92 -7.53 1.70 5.35
CA ASN A 92 -6.68 2.71 5.99
C ASN A 92 -6.78 4.09 5.30
N MET A 93 -8.00 4.59 5.10
CA MET A 93 -8.25 5.84 4.35
C MET A 93 -7.50 7.07 4.90
N ASP A 94 -7.25 7.13 6.21
CA ASP A 94 -6.43 8.17 6.83
C ASP A 94 -4.99 8.18 6.29
N GLU A 95 -4.36 7.01 6.20
CA GLU A 95 -3.00 6.89 5.66
C GLU A 95 -2.96 7.18 4.15
N VAL A 96 -3.98 6.75 3.40
CA VAL A 96 -4.13 7.07 1.97
C VAL A 96 -4.16 8.58 1.75
N LEU A 97 -4.97 9.30 2.53
CA LEU A 97 -5.06 10.76 2.45
C LEU A 97 -3.78 11.47 2.92
N ALA A 98 -3.07 10.90 3.90
CA ALA A 98 -1.75 11.39 4.31
C ALA A 98 -0.72 11.24 3.19
N ALA A 99 -0.71 10.10 2.48
CA ALA A 99 0.14 9.91 1.31
C ALA A 99 -0.26 10.83 0.15
N ARG A 100 -1.56 11.02 -0.11
CA ARG A 100 -2.06 12.00 -1.09
C ARG A 100 -1.56 13.41 -0.78
N SER A 101 -1.62 13.84 0.49
CA SER A 101 -1.05 15.12 0.92
C SER A 101 0.45 15.23 0.59
N PHE A 102 1.23 14.16 0.85
CA PHE A 102 2.64 14.11 0.52
C PHE A 102 2.89 14.27 -0.99
N VAL A 103 2.19 13.51 -1.84
CA VAL A 103 2.30 13.58 -3.31
C VAL A 103 1.96 14.99 -3.81
N LEU A 104 0.85 15.56 -3.34
CA LEU A 104 0.41 16.91 -3.71
C LEU A 104 1.42 17.98 -3.29
N ARG A 105 2.08 17.84 -2.12
CA ARG A 105 3.17 18.74 -1.70
C ARG A 105 4.36 18.68 -2.65
N LYS A 106 4.77 17.47 -3.06
CA LYS A 106 5.87 17.29 -4.02
C LYS A 106 5.55 17.89 -5.39
N LEU A 107 4.28 17.85 -5.81
CA LEU A 107 3.76 18.52 -7.00
C LEU A 107 3.57 20.04 -6.86
N GLY A 108 3.80 20.62 -5.67
CA GLY A 108 3.60 22.04 -5.40
C GLY A 108 2.14 22.47 -5.19
N LYS A 109 1.20 21.53 -5.16
CA LYS A 109 -0.25 21.74 -4.96
C LYS A 109 -0.59 21.92 -3.48
N ARG A 110 -0.05 22.99 -2.87
CA ARG A 110 -0.06 23.19 -1.40
C ARG A 110 -1.47 23.25 -0.78
N ASN A 111 -2.44 23.86 -1.45
CA ASN A 111 -3.80 23.99 -0.91
C ASN A 111 -4.53 22.64 -0.90
N GLU A 112 -4.43 21.87 -1.98
CA GLU A 112 -4.98 20.52 -2.09
C GLU A 112 -4.32 19.58 -1.07
N ALA A 113 -3.00 19.66 -0.92
CA ALA A 113 -2.29 18.89 0.10
C ALA A 113 -2.78 19.18 1.52
N LYS A 114 -2.96 20.46 1.85
CA LYS A 114 -3.49 20.86 3.16
C LYS A 114 -4.89 20.30 3.39
N ALA A 115 -5.75 20.31 2.37
CA ALA A 115 -7.08 19.74 2.47
C ALA A 115 -7.03 18.22 2.74
N ALA A 116 -6.22 17.48 1.98
CA ALA A 116 -6.03 16.05 2.17
C ALA A 116 -5.49 15.72 3.58
N TRP A 117 -4.51 16.48 4.08
CA TRP A 117 -3.97 16.30 5.43
C TRP A 117 -4.98 16.57 6.55
N VAL A 118 -5.78 17.63 6.40
CA VAL A 118 -6.85 17.93 7.36
C VAL A 118 -7.86 16.79 7.43
N GLU A 119 -8.22 16.23 6.26
CA GLU A 119 -9.15 15.12 6.20
C GLU A 119 -8.57 13.82 6.79
N ALA A 120 -7.31 13.50 6.49
CA ALA A 120 -6.59 12.38 7.13
C ALA A 120 -6.68 12.46 8.65
N ARG A 121 -6.37 13.63 9.22
CA ARG A 121 -6.44 13.88 10.68
C ARG A 121 -7.85 13.91 11.24
N ARG A 122 -8.87 14.14 10.41
CA ARG A 122 -10.27 14.06 10.81
C ARG A 122 -10.69 12.61 11.01
N ILE A 123 -10.22 11.71 10.15
CA ILE A 123 -10.47 10.27 10.24
C ILE A 123 -9.69 9.67 11.42
N ASN A 124 -8.39 9.95 11.47
CA ASN A 124 -7.51 9.49 12.53
C ASN A 124 -6.62 10.64 13.02
N PRO A 125 -6.91 11.22 14.21
CA PRO A 125 -6.11 12.32 14.75
C PRO A 125 -4.63 11.99 15.01
N ALA A 126 -4.28 10.70 15.08
CA ALA A 126 -2.93 10.20 15.32
C ALA A 126 -2.19 9.76 14.03
N VAL A 127 -2.81 9.91 12.85
CA VAL A 127 -2.15 9.65 11.57
C VAL A 127 -0.88 10.49 11.44
N LYS A 128 0.16 9.92 10.83
CA LYS A 128 1.47 10.57 10.65
C LYS A 128 1.62 11.10 9.23
N GLU A 129 2.44 12.14 9.07
CA GLU A 129 2.91 12.56 7.75
C GLU A 129 4.03 11.63 7.26
N PHE A 130 4.26 11.66 5.95
CA PHE A 130 5.36 10.99 5.25
C PHE A 130 6.47 11.99 4.86
#